data_AF-A0A6A4V0H8-F1
#
_entry.id   AF-A0A6A4V0H8-F1
#
_cell.length_a   1.000
_cell.length_b   1.000
_cell.length_c   1.000
_cell.angle_alpha   90.00
_cell.angle_beta   90.00
_cell.angle_gamma   90.00
#
_symmetry.space_group_name_H-M   'P 1'
#
loop_
_entity.id
_entity.type
_entity.pdbx_description
1 polymer ?
#
loop_
_entity_poly.entity_id
_entity_poly.type
_entity_poly.pdbx_seq_one_letter_code
_entity_poly.pdbx_strand_id
1 'polypeptide(L)'
;MLSLGLMFGLASCVSKVKVDLDQVQFKSLFIGSVEKLTASELLLLNEAESDDLIRILQVEDWTVSSYTPLNIPEALFGLVDQNGLQFSISKVEGKMLIKIQSKKSIAIVYETIFNVQTVYRDTILPLTEAIKLRNKIATRTFISGNAEVNSYASFREFPFTKDSSEALIEVLNTSEWKLSALDQIAFEEHEMKVNVSTVIDLYFHATETQSFVIAVNSDRTYYAKVIFEISLEHYQAIKAKLLELRNSAYEKPGDTILNSVYNKVEFHLWETYPSALKHLTYSITKDQSTSAKADMDYDHWIKLDNSISIDKIFLTLTDTQGYITDFAYTTKGVVAIITSINDASFKEVYGIPDNRVEIIYAFSVPCTDAFPAQNVFDFAGTTLKILEDADQGTYRNYQINASEYAKFKNLLEIDTWRLDPVHQYDFGAVPLLYFEDKSGNHLSVYSLFGLTVILVTKPNYDGLTPYLAPARIHDALKSYITTNYPKSE
;
A
#
# COMPACT_ATOMS: atom_id res chain seq x y z
N MET A 1 -37.26 -36.28 64.51
CA MET A 1 -36.59 -37.59 64.63
C MET A 1 -35.66 -37.70 63.42
N LEU A 2 -34.39 -37.28 63.49
CA LEU A 2 -33.20 -37.97 64.02
C LEU A 2 -32.71 -39.13 63.14
N SER A 3 -31.63 -38.86 62.40
CA SER A 3 -30.59 -39.75 61.82
C SER A 3 -30.05 -39.03 60.58
N LEU A 4 -28.95 -38.28 60.58
CA LEU A 4 -27.59 -38.56 61.05
C LEU A 4 -27.07 -39.93 60.59
N GLY A 5 -26.41 -39.92 59.43
CA GLY A 5 -25.58 -41.00 58.92
C GLY A 5 -24.19 -40.44 58.58
N LEU A 6 -23.43 -40.11 59.63
CA LEU A 6 -21.99 -39.90 59.56
C LEU A 6 -21.32 -41.24 59.22
N MET A 7 -20.65 -41.32 58.08
CA MET A 7 -19.56 -42.27 57.88
C MET A 7 -18.29 -41.47 57.58
N PHE A 8 -17.46 -41.32 58.60
CA PHE A 8 -16.03 -41.09 58.42
C PHE A 8 -15.37 -42.46 58.22
N GLY A 9 -14.67 -42.63 57.09
CA GLY A 9 -13.76 -43.73 56.82
C GLY A 9 -12.64 -43.21 55.92
N LEU A 10 -11.48 -42.97 56.51
CA LEU A 10 -10.28 -42.39 55.90
C LEU A 10 -9.64 -43.35 54.88
N ALA A 11 -9.57 -42.92 53.63
CA ALA A 11 -8.42 -43.08 52.75
C ALA A 11 -8.48 -41.94 51.72
N SER A 12 -7.47 -41.08 51.74
CA SER A 12 -7.28 -39.95 50.85
C SER A 12 -7.13 -40.42 49.39
N CYS A 13 -8.25 -40.65 48.71
CA CYS A 13 -8.35 -40.31 47.31
C CYS A 13 -8.89 -38.89 47.28
N VAL A 14 -7.98 -37.90 47.19
CA VAL A 14 -8.35 -36.58 46.69
C VAL A 14 -8.84 -36.85 45.27
N SER A 15 -10.13 -37.11 45.10
CA SER A 15 -10.72 -37.24 43.77
C SER A 15 -10.47 -35.89 43.11
N LYS A 16 -9.57 -35.86 42.12
CA LYS A 16 -9.43 -34.70 41.24
C LYS A 16 -10.84 -34.37 40.75
N VAL A 17 -11.36 -33.21 41.14
CA VAL A 17 -12.65 -32.74 40.65
C VAL A 17 -12.32 -31.89 39.44
N LYS A 18 -12.77 -32.31 38.26
CA LYS A 18 -12.60 -31.50 37.06
C LYS A 18 -13.50 -30.27 37.21
N VAL A 19 -12.91 -29.07 37.30
CA VAL A 19 -13.65 -27.85 37.01
C VAL A 19 -13.95 -27.90 35.52
N ASP A 20 -15.19 -28.26 35.18
CA ASP A 20 -15.59 -28.42 33.80
C ASP A 20 -15.88 -27.05 33.17
N LEU A 21 -14.83 -26.47 32.57
CA LEU A 21 -14.94 -25.24 31.80
C LEU A 21 -15.34 -25.49 30.34
N ASP A 22 -15.45 -26.75 29.91
CA ASP A 22 -15.75 -27.12 28.51
C ASP A 22 -17.15 -26.66 28.08
N GLN A 23 -18.04 -26.34 29.03
CA GLN A 23 -19.40 -25.84 28.80
C GLN A 23 -19.58 -24.37 29.20
N VAL A 24 -18.50 -23.68 29.58
CA VAL A 24 -18.56 -22.29 30.02
C VAL A 24 -18.28 -21.40 28.81
N GLN A 25 -19.07 -20.33 28.65
CA GLN A 25 -18.76 -19.25 27.73
C GLN A 25 -18.78 -17.93 28.50
N PHE A 26 -17.60 -17.32 28.66
CA PHE A 26 -17.46 -16.08 29.41
C PHE A 26 -18.02 -14.92 28.59
N LYS A 27 -18.93 -14.16 29.20
CA LYS A 27 -19.54 -12.97 28.61
C LYS A 27 -18.80 -11.69 28.99
N SER A 28 -18.23 -11.63 30.18
CA SER A 28 -17.60 -10.42 30.67
C SER A 28 -16.49 -10.67 31.69
N LEU A 29 -15.56 -9.71 31.76
CA LEU A 29 -14.42 -9.63 32.65
C LEU A 29 -14.56 -8.40 33.58
N PHE A 30 -14.05 -8.49 34.81
CA PHE A 30 -13.86 -7.35 35.70
C PHE A 30 -12.56 -7.49 36.50
N ILE A 31 -12.05 -6.37 37.02
CA ILE A 31 -10.84 -6.31 37.86
C ILE A 31 -11.26 -6.04 39.31
N GLY A 32 -10.73 -6.80 40.27
CA GLY A 32 -11.02 -6.63 41.70
C GLY A 32 -12.21 -7.45 42.22
N SER A 33 -12.83 -6.99 43.30
CA SER A 33 -13.84 -7.74 44.08
C SER A 33 -15.29 -7.66 43.54
N VAL A 34 -16.05 -8.72 43.79
CA VAL A 34 -17.43 -8.95 43.31
C VAL A 34 -18.50 -8.18 44.09
N GLU A 35 -18.21 -7.74 45.32
CA GLU A 35 -19.24 -7.39 46.30
C GLU A 35 -20.13 -6.20 45.91
N LYS A 36 -19.76 -5.42 44.88
CA LYS A 36 -20.59 -4.34 44.30
C LYS A 36 -20.38 -4.10 42.79
N LEU A 37 -20.34 -5.15 41.96
CA LEU A 37 -20.21 -4.97 40.51
C LEU A 37 -21.41 -4.26 39.89
N THR A 38 -21.15 -3.11 39.28
CA THR A 38 -22.06 -2.37 38.41
C THR A 38 -21.89 -2.81 36.94
N ALA A 39 -22.91 -2.58 36.11
CA ALA A 39 -22.83 -2.90 34.69
C ALA A 39 -21.67 -2.17 33.96
N SER A 40 -21.27 -0.99 34.45
CA SER A 40 -20.16 -0.20 33.92
C SER A 40 -18.77 -0.76 34.26
N GLU A 41 -18.66 -1.66 35.23
CA GLU A 41 -17.40 -2.32 35.61
C GLU A 41 -17.16 -3.62 34.85
N LEU A 42 -18.18 -4.11 34.12
CA LEU A 42 -18.11 -5.31 33.30
C LEU A 42 -17.59 -4.96 31.90
N LEU A 43 -16.44 -5.53 31.56
CA LEU A 43 -15.83 -5.47 30.24
C LEU A 43 -16.35 -6.64 29.41
N LEU A 44 -17.08 -6.35 28.34
CA LEU A 44 -17.64 -7.40 27.48
C LEU A 44 -16.54 -8.10 26.69
N LEU A 45 -16.60 -9.42 26.68
CA LEU A 45 -15.70 -10.31 25.95
C LEU A 45 -16.36 -10.71 24.62
N ASN A 46 -15.55 -10.86 23.58
CA ASN A 46 -15.98 -11.59 22.39
C ASN A 46 -15.69 -13.10 22.53
N GLU A 47 -16.11 -13.88 21.53
CA GLU A 47 -15.97 -15.34 21.56
C GLU A 47 -14.50 -15.78 21.63
N ALA A 48 -13.63 -15.20 20.80
CA ALA A 48 -12.21 -15.54 20.79
C ALA A 48 -11.51 -15.24 22.14
N GLU A 49 -11.89 -14.15 22.80
CA GLU A 49 -11.37 -13.81 24.14
C GLU A 49 -11.90 -14.74 25.21
N SER A 50 -13.18 -15.12 25.13
CA SER A 50 -13.75 -16.15 26.00
C SER A 50 -12.99 -17.46 25.86
N ASP A 51 -12.74 -17.91 24.63
CA ASP A 51 -12.03 -19.16 24.34
C ASP A 51 -10.58 -19.12 24.84
N ASP A 52 -9.87 -18.01 24.62
CA ASP A 52 -8.52 -17.84 25.13
C ASP A 52 -8.50 -17.87 26.68
N LEU A 53 -9.47 -17.24 27.34
CA LEU A 53 -9.62 -17.27 28.81
C LEU A 53 -9.96 -18.66 29.33
N ILE A 54 -10.85 -19.39 28.66
CA ILE A 54 -11.16 -20.79 28.98
C ILE A 54 -9.89 -21.61 28.91
N ARG A 55 -9.14 -21.53 27.80
CA ARG A 55 -7.87 -22.27 27.62
C ARG A 55 -6.85 -21.95 28.71
N ILE A 56 -6.77 -20.70 29.17
CA ILE A 56 -5.86 -20.29 30.24
C ILE A 56 -6.29 -20.84 31.61
N LEU A 57 -7.60 -20.88 31.88
CA LEU A 57 -8.16 -21.35 33.15
C LEU A 57 -8.38 -22.86 33.20
N GLN A 58 -8.34 -23.53 32.05
CA GLN A 58 -8.49 -24.97 31.90
C GLN A 58 -7.20 -25.68 32.32
N VAL A 59 -7.00 -25.75 33.64
CA VAL A 59 -5.91 -26.48 34.29
C VAL A 59 -6.41 -27.88 34.67
N GLU A 60 -5.61 -28.92 34.45
CA GLU A 60 -6.03 -30.33 34.66
C GLU A 60 -6.18 -30.73 36.14
N ASP A 61 -5.53 -30.01 37.06
CA ASP A 61 -5.37 -30.40 38.47
C ASP A 61 -6.11 -29.47 39.44
N TRP A 62 -7.42 -29.29 39.25
CA TRP A 62 -8.25 -28.61 40.24
C TRP A 62 -8.58 -29.54 41.41
N THR A 63 -8.52 -28.98 42.61
CA THR A 63 -8.93 -29.66 43.85
C THR A 63 -9.86 -28.76 44.66
N VAL A 64 -10.81 -29.34 45.40
CA VAL A 64 -11.66 -28.55 46.30
C VAL A 64 -10.78 -27.94 47.39
N SER A 65 -10.85 -26.63 47.54
CA SER A 65 -9.99 -25.89 48.45
C SER A 65 -10.47 -26.00 49.90
N SER A 66 -9.53 -25.97 50.85
CA SER A 66 -9.86 -25.82 52.28
C SER A 66 -10.26 -24.38 52.66
N TYR A 67 -10.07 -23.41 51.77
CA TYR A 67 -10.49 -22.03 51.99
C TYR A 67 -12.02 -21.91 51.93
N THR A 68 -12.61 -21.28 52.94
CA THR A 68 -14.04 -20.94 52.91
C THR A 68 -14.27 -19.70 52.05
N PRO A 69 -15.46 -19.51 51.46
CA PRO A 69 -15.79 -18.33 50.66
C PRO A 69 -15.61 -16.97 51.36
N LEU A 70 -15.56 -16.96 52.70
CA LEU A 70 -15.37 -15.77 53.55
C LEU A 70 -13.89 -15.44 53.80
N ASN A 71 -12.99 -16.39 53.59
CA ASN A 71 -11.56 -16.28 53.93
C ASN A 71 -10.66 -16.31 52.68
N ILE A 72 -11.22 -16.11 51.49
CA ILE A 72 -10.45 -15.99 50.26
C ILE A 72 -9.88 -14.57 50.20
N PRO A 73 -8.60 -14.37 49.87
CA PRO A 73 -8.08 -13.05 49.59
C PRO A 73 -8.81 -12.39 48.42
N GLU A 74 -8.65 -11.07 48.34
CA GLU A 74 -9.22 -10.27 47.27
C GLU A 74 -8.91 -10.85 45.87
N ALA A 75 -9.93 -10.87 45.02
CA ALA A 75 -9.82 -11.35 43.66
C ALA A 75 -8.95 -10.40 42.85
N LEU A 76 -8.03 -10.98 42.07
CA LEU A 76 -7.24 -10.24 41.08
C LEU A 76 -8.15 -9.80 39.93
N PHE A 77 -8.99 -10.71 39.46
CA PHE A 77 -9.97 -10.48 38.42
C PHE A 77 -11.12 -11.47 38.58
N GLY A 78 -12.19 -11.25 37.82
CA GLY A 78 -13.23 -12.25 37.70
C GLY A 78 -13.99 -12.18 36.39
N LEU A 79 -14.77 -13.23 36.18
CA LEU A 79 -15.49 -13.50 34.95
C LEU A 79 -16.95 -13.76 35.26
N VAL A 80 -17.81 -13.43 34.30
CA VAL A 80 -19.23 -13.78 34.33
C VAL A 80 -19.54 -14.52 33.05
N ASP A 81 -20.14 -15.70 33.17
CA ASP A 81 -20.56 -16.47 32.00
C ASP A 81 -21.92 -15.97 31.45
N GLN A 82 -22.36 -16.56 30.35
CA GLN A 82 -23.66 -16.26 29.75
C GLN A 82 -24.85 -16.58 30.66
N ASN A 83 -24.71 -17.55 31.58
CA ASN A 83 -25.75 -17.96 32.52
C ASN A 83 -25.77 -17.09 33.81
N GLY A 84 -24.83 -16.16 33.95
CA GLY A 84 -24.68 -15.30 35.12
C GLY A 84 -23.97 -15.97 36.30
N LEU A 85 -23.27 -17.08 36.07
CA LEU A 85 -22.31 -17.67 37.00
C LEU A 85 -21.09 -16.75 37.10
N GLN A 86 -20.66 -16.49 38.33
CA GLN A 86 -19.54 -15.62 38.63
C GLN A 86 -18.32 -16.45 39.05
N PHE A 87 -17.18 -16.11 38.48
CA PHE A 87 -15.90 -16.73 38.74
C PHE A 87 -14.97 -15.65 39.29
N SER A 88 -14.44 -15.82 40.50
CA SER A 88 -13.48 -14.90 41.10
C SER A 88 -12.14 -15.59 41.26
N ILE A 89 -11.09 -15.00 40.71
CA ILE A 89 -9.77 -15.59 40.67
C ILE A 89 -8.85 -14.84 41.65
N SER A 90 -8.30 -15.56 42.63
CA SER A 90 -7.42 -15.02 43.67
C SER A 90 -6.08 -15.77 43.70
N LYS A 91 -5.07 -15.18 44.34
CA LYS A 91 -3.75 -15.78 44.57
C LYS A 91 -3.51 -16.04 46.06
N VAL A 92 -3.06 -17.24 46.40
CA VAL A 92 -2.62 -17.59 47.77
C VAL A 92 -1.39 -18.48 47.71
N GLU A 93 -0.28 -18.06 48.33
CA GLU A 93 0.90 -18.92 48.55
C GLU A 93 1.39 -19.70 47.31
N GLY A 94 1.34 -19.08 46.12
CA GLY A 94 1.74 -19.72 44.85
C GLY A 94 0.67 -20.61 44.19
N LYS A 95 -0.52 -20.71 44.80
CA LYS A 95 -1.71 -21.33 44.22
C LYS A 95 -2.67 -20.29 43.64
N MET A 96 -3.40 -20.72 42.63
CA MET A 96 -4.57 -20.03 42.10
C MET A 96 -5.81 -20.58 42.79
N LEU A 97 -6.67 -19.70 43.29
CA LEU A 97 -8.01 -20.03 43.78
C LEU A 97 -9.04 -19.55 42.78
N ILE A 98 -10.03 -20.39 42.48
CA ILE A 98 -11.22 -19.99 41.73
C ILE A 98 -12.46 -20.20 42.60
N LYS A 99 -13.16 -19.11 42.90
CA LYS A 99 -14.45 -19.11 43.57
C LYS A 99 -15.53 -19.07 42.50
N ILE A 100 -16.40 -20.08 42.48
CA ILE A 100 -17.53 -20.15 41.53
C ILE A 100 -18.83 -19.96 42.32
N GLN A 101 -19.63 -18.99 41.91
CA GLN A 101 -20.86 -18.62 42.62
C GLN A 101 -21.99 -18.33 41.63
N SER A 102 -23.15 -18.95 41.84
CA SER A 102 -24.40 -18.49 41.23
C SER A 102 -25.08 -17.47 42.14
N LYS A 103 -25.96 -16.61 41.59
CA LYS A 103 -26.67 -15.55 42.33
C LYS A 103 -27.40 -16.01 43.62
N LYS A 104 -27.71 -17.31 43.76
CA LYS A 104 -28.48 -17.85 44.89
C LYS A 104 -27.84 -19.08 45.56
N SER A 105 -26.66 -19.51 45.14
CA SER A 105 -26.01 -20.70 45.68
C SER A 105 -24.86 -20.36 46.62
N ILE A 106 -24.53 -21.32 47.50
CA ILE A 106 -23.27 -21.32 48.22
C ILE A 106 -22.14 -21.37 47.19
N ALA A 107 -21.13 -20.51 47.36
CA ALA A 107 -19.96 -20.50 46.50
C ALA A 107 -19.09 -21.73 46.76
N ILE A 108 -18.54 -22.32 45.69
CA ILE A 108 -17.58 -23.42 45.78
C ILE A 108 -16.19 -22.86 45.43
N VAL A 109 -15.17 -23.29 46.15
CA VAL A 109 -13.80 -22.84 45.96
C VAL A 109 -12.94 -24.02 45.52
N TYR A 110 -12.24 -23.83 44.41
CA TYR A 110 -11.23 -24.77 43.93
C TYR A 110 -9.85 -24.13 43.97
N GLU A 111 -8.82 -24.96 44.12
CA GLU A 111 -7.43 -24.56 44.11
C GLU A 111 -6.59 -25.42 43.18
N THR A 112 -5.56 -24.80 42.62
CA THR A 112 -4.53 -25.49 41.81
C THR A 112 -3.19 -24.75 41.92
N ILE A 113 -2.09 -25.45 41.64
CA ILE A 113 -0.76 -24.85 41.59
C ILE A 113 -0.59 -24.19 40.22
N PHE A 114 -0.69 -22.87 40.17
CA PHE A 114 -0.62 -22.12 38.92
C PHE A 114 -0.21 -20.66 39.17
N ASN A 115 0.68 -20.13 38.31
CA ASN A 115 1.18 -18.77 38.48
C ASN A 115 0.21 -17.73 37.88
N VAL A 116 -0.88 -17.50 38.61
CA VAL A 116 -1.92 -16.53 38.22
C VAL A 116 -1.40 -15.08 38.12
N GLN A 117 -0.29 -14.75 38.78
CA GLN A 117 0.29 -13.41 38.70
C GLN A 117 0.78 -13.09 37.28
N THR A 118 1.42 -14.07 36.64
CA THR A 118 1.88 -13.96 35.25
C THR A 118 0.68 -13.80 34.32
N VAL A 119 -0.35 -14.63 34.45
CA VAL A 119 -1.58 -14.51 33.65
C VAL A 119 -2.26 -13.16 33.85
N TYR A 120 -2.35 -12.69 35.09
CA TYR A 120 -2.94 -11.38 35.38
C TYR A 120 -2.17 -10.26 34.68
N ARG A 121 -0.84 -10.24 34.82
CA ARG A 121 0.01 -9.18 34.28
C ARG A 121 0.13 -9.24 32.76
N ASP A 122 0.34 -10.43 32.20
CA ASP A 122 0.74 -10.62 30.81
C ASP A 122 -0.46 -10.90 29.90
N THR A 123 -1.65 -11.16 30.45
CA THR A 123 -2.87 -11.41 29.66
C THR A 123 -4.05 -10.55 30.10
N ILE A 124 -4.45 -10.61 31.38
CA ILE A 124 -5.70 -9.94 31.82
C ILE A 124 -5.61 -8.42 31.76
N LEU A 125 -4.47 -7.84 32.17
CA LEU A 125 -4.26 -6.39 32.07
C LEU A 125 -4.23 -5.89 30.62
N PRO A 126 -3.44 -6.48 29.69
CA PRO A 126 -3.50 -6.15 28.27
C PRO A 126 -4.90 -6.29 27.66
N LEU A 127 -5.60 -7.40 27.95
CA LEU A 127 -6.96 -7.66 27.47
C LEU A 127 -7.94 -6.58 27.94
N THR A 128 -7.85 -6.18 29.21
CA THR A 128 -8.67 -5.11 29.78
C THR A 128 -8.49 -3.79 29.02
N GLU A 129 -7.26 -3.43 28.70
CA GLU A 129 -6.96 -2.19 27.96
C GLU A 129 -7.39 -2.30 26.49
N ALA A 130 -7.25 -3.48 25.89
CA ALA A 130 -7.74 -3.77 24.54
C ALA A 130 -9.27 -3.59 24.45
N ILE A 131 -10.04 -4.18 25.38
CA ILE A 131 -11.51 -4.04 25.42
C ILE A 131 -11.92 -2.56 25.57
N LYS A 132 -11.30 -1.83 26.50
CA LYS A 132 -11.56 -0.39 26.68
C LYS A 132 -11.29 0.41 25.42
N LEU A 133 -10.21 0.10 24.70
CA LEU A 133 -9.83 0.78 23.47
C LEU A 133 -10.82 0.49 22.34
N ARG A 134 -11.22 -0.76 22.13
CA ARG A 134 -12.25 -1.13 21.14
C ARG A 134 -13.57 -0.41 21.39
N ASN A 135 -14.03 -0.37 22.65
CA ASN A 135 -15.25 0.34 23.03
C ASN A 135 -15.13 1.86 22.77
N LYS A 136 -13.95 2.43 23.01
CA LYS A 136 -13.67 3.83 22.71
C LYS A 136 -13.68 4.11 21.20
N ILE A 137 -13.19 3.19 20.37
CA ILE A 137 -13.22 3.30 18.90
C ILE A 137 -14.67 3.19 18.40
N ALA A 138 -15.44 2.22 18.89
CA ALA A 138 -16.81 1.95 18.44
C ALA A 138 -17.84 3.06 18.74
N THR A 139 -17.48 4.04 19.57
CA THR A 139 -18.41 5.09 20.05
C THR A 139 -17.98 6.51 19.67
N ARG A 140 -16.93 6.67 18.85
CA ARG A 140 -16.34 7.97 18.53
C ARG A 140 -16.57 8.39 17.09
N THR A 141 -16.79 9.69 16.92
CA THR A 141 -16.56 10.34 15.63
C THR A 141 -15.05 10.46 15.40
N PHE A 142 -14.58 9.96 14.26
CA PHE A 142 -13.18 10.01 13.89
C PHE A 142 -12.79 11.42 13.40
N ILE A 143 -11.50 11.74 13.42
CA ILE A 143 -10.98 13.03 12.96
C ILE A 143 -10.72 12.96 11.46
N SER A 144 -9.90 12.00 11.05
CA SER A 144 -9.46 11.85 9.66
C SER A 144 -9.09 10.41 9.33
N GLY A 145 -9.16 10.08 8.05
CA GLY A 145 -8.83 8.79 7.48
C GLY A 145 -7.79 8.93 6.38
N ASN A 146 -7.04 7.87 6.14
CA ASN A 146 -6.03 7.79 5.11
C ASN A 146 -6.11 6.42 4.45
N ALA A 147 -6.19 6.43 3.11
CA ALA A 147 -6.18 5.23 2.28
C ALA A 147 -5.21 5.42 1.11
N GLU A 148 -4.29 4.45 0.97
CA GLU A 148 -3.26 4.23 -0.07
C GLU A 148 -1.88 4.85 0.16
N VAL A 149 -0.85 4.07 -0.24
CA VAL A 149 0.58 4.42 -0.16
C VAL A 149 1.07 5.18 -1.41
N ASN A 150 0.26 5.33 -2.46
CA ASN A 150 0.74 5.83 -3.76
C ASN A 150 0.04 7.10 -4.29
N SER A 151 -0.82 7.74 -3.48
CA SER A 151 -1.34 9.07 -3.80
C SER A 151 -0.57 10.16 -3.04
N TYR A 152 -0.46 11.33 -3.69
CA TYR A 152 0.12 12.59 -3.22
C TYR A 152 0.01 12.74 -1.69
N ALA A 153 1.15 12.88 -0.98
CA ALA A 153 1.21 12.78 0.50
C ALA A 153 0.32 13.77 1.26
N SER A 154 -0.16 14.85 0.61
CA SER A 154 -1.11 15.81 1.18
C SER A 154 -2.60 15.41 1.05
N PHE A 155 -2.93 14.37 0.29
CA PHE A 155 -4.31 14.05 -0.13
C PHE A 155 -4.72 12.61 0.19
N ARG A 156 -3.85 11.86 0.88
CA ARG A 156 -4.27 10.61 1.50
C ARG A 156 -5.26 10.86 2.62
N GLU A 157 -5.11 11.98 3.33
CA GLU A 157 -5.88 12.29 4.53
C GLU A 157 -7.17 13.06 4.22
N PHE A 158 -8.32 12.47 4.55
CA PHE A 158 -9.63 13.09 4.42
C PHE A 158 -10.33 13.23 5.78
N PRO A 159 -11.09 14.30 6.02
CA PRO A 159 -11.81 14.49 7.27
C PRO A 159 -13.02 13.52 7.34
N PHE A 160 -13.31 13.04 8.55
CA PHE A 160 -14.58 12.34 8.78
C PHE A 160 -15.68 13.32 9.18
N THR A 161 -16.88 13.10 8.65
CA THR A 161 -18.12 13.61 9.20
C THR A 161 -18.66 12.62 10.24
N LYS A 162 -19.75 12.99 10.92
CA LYS A 162 -20.45 12.06 11.81
C LYS A 162 -20.93 10.82 11.04
N ASP A 163 -21.61 11.04 9.91
CA ASP A 163 -22.19 9.96 9.11
C ASP A 163 -21.11 9.05 8.51
N SER A 164 -19.99 9.61 8.03
CA SER A 164 -18.90 8.78 7.51
C SER A 164 -18.16 8.02 8.62
N SER A 165 -18.11 8.57 9.85
CA SER A 165 -17.61 7.82 11.01
C SER A 165 -18.52 6.65 11.37
N GLU A 166 -19.84 6.86 11.40
CA GLU A 166 -20.81 5.80 11.69
C GLU A 166 -20.73 4.68 10.65
N ALA A 167 -20.65 5.04 9.36
CA ALA A 167 -20.48 4.09 8.28
C ALA A 167 -19.15 3.31 8.36
N LEU A 168 -18.07 3.95 8.82
CA LEU A 168 -16.81 3.24 9.04
C LEU A 168 -16.86 2.36 10.30
N ILE A 169 -17.49 2.78 11.39
CA ILE A 169 -17.64 1.97 12.62
C ILE A 169 -18.34 0.64 12.32
N GLU A 170 -19.39 0.66 11.50
CA GLU A 170 -20.11 -0.54 11.09
C GLU A 170 -19.17 -1.54 10.40
N VAL A 171 -18.33 -1.06 9.48
CA VAL A 171 -17.37 -1.91 8.76
C VAL A 171 -16.18 -2.29 9.63
N LEU A 172 -15.69 -1.41 10.51
CA LEU A 172 -14.62 -1.74 11.45
C LEU A 172 -15.02 -2.91 12.34
N ASN A 173 -16.30 -2.99 12.74
CA ASN A 173 -16.86 -4.04 13.58
C ASN A 173 -15.89 -4.51 14.67
N THR A 174 -15.47 -3.58 15.54
CA THR A 174 -14.39 -3.82 16.50
C THR A 174 -14.71 -4.95 17.48
N SER A 175 -15.97 -5.40 17.55
CA SER A 175 -16.35 -6.55 18.38
C SER A 175 -15.68 -7.85 17.95
N GLU A 176 -15.29 -7.99 16.69
CA GLU A 176 -14.63 -9.19 16.14
C GLU A 176 -13.10 -9.14 16.27
N TRP A 177 -12.53 -8.01 16.67
CA TRP A 177 -11.08 -7.85 16.74
C TRP A 177 -10.49 -8.66 17.88
N LYS A 178 -9.48 -9.47 17.59
CA LYS A 178 -8.81 -10.31 18.58
C LYS A 178 -7.51 -9.65 19.05
N LEU A 179 -7.19 -9.66 20.34
CA LEU A 179 -5.89 -9.21 20.82
C LEU A 179 -4.78 -10.14 20.29
N SER A 180 -3.78 -9.57 19.62
CA SER A 180 -2.61 -10.32 19.15
C SER A 180 -1.53 -10.38 20.23
N ALA A 181 -0.80 -11.49 20.27
CA ALA A 181 0.38 -11.66 21.12
C ALA A 181 1.66 -11.08 20.48
N LEU A 182 1.59 -10.56 19.26
CA LEU A 182 2.72 -9.95 18.58
C LEU A 182 3.19 -8.69 19.32
N ASP A 183 4.50 -8.58 19.52
CA ASP A 183 5.14 -7.46 20.19
C ASP A 183 5.76 -6.44 19.21
N GLN A 184 6.10 -6.87 17.99
CA GLN A 184 6.72 -6.01 16.97
C GLN A 184 6.16 -6.26 15.56
N ILE A 185 5.47 -5.24 15.03
CA ILE A 185 5.20 -5.06 13.61
C ILE A 185 5.83 -3.71 13.26
N ALA A 186 6.68 -3.67 12.22
CA ALA A 186 7.32 -2.47 11.74
C ALA A 186 6.28 -1.45 11.27
N PHE A 187 6.39 -0.19 11.71
CA PHE A 187 5.43 0.87 11.41
C PHE A 187 5.54 1.45 9.99
N GLU A 188 6.65 1.15 9.31
CA GLU A 188 7.08 1.86 8.11
C GLU A 188 6.23 1.53 6.88
N GLU A 189 5.42 0.45 6.93
CA GLU A 189 4.55 0.03 5.84
C GLU A 189 3.11 -0.10 6.32
N HIS A 190 2.36 1.00 6.32
CA HIS A 190 0.91 0.97 6.52
C HIS A 190 0.20 1.53 5.29
N GLU A 191 -0.76 0.77 4.76
CA GLU A 191 -1.55 1.19 3.61
C GLU A 191 -2.68 2.14 3.99
N MET A 192 -3.10 2.11 5.25
CA MET A 192 -4.23 2.89 5.74
C MET A 192 -4.00 3.35 7.18
N LYS A 193 -4.49 4.55 7.48
CA LYS A 193 -4.47 5.14 8.83
C LYS A 193 -5.82 5.74 9.16
N VAL A 194 -6.32 5.59 10.39
CA VAL A 194 -7.49 6.31 10.89
C VAL A 194 -7.13 7.02 12.19
N ASN A 195 -7.37 8.33 12.23
CA ASN A 195 -7.11 9.16 13.41
C ASN A 195 -8.43 9.21 14.20
N VAL A 196 -8.52 8.42 15.25
CA VAL A 196 -9.74 8.30 16.09
C VAL A 196 -9.88 9.51 17.01
N SER A 197 -8.75 10.07 17.45
CA SER A 197 -8.67 11.30 18.23
C SER A 197 -7.27 11.90 18.11
N THR A 198 -7.01 13.06 18.71
CA THR A 198 -5.66 13.67 18.75
C THR A 198 -4.58 12.79 19.37
N VAL A 199 -4.98 11.72 20.06
CA VAL A 199 -4.11 10.84 20.83
C VAL A 199 -4.27 9.36 20.49
N ILE A 200 -5.18 9.01 19.56
CA ILE A 200 -5.39 7.62 19.14
C ILE A 200 -5.38 7.54 17.62
N ASP A 201 -4.43 6.78 17.12
CA ASP A 201 -4.32 6.42 15.71
C ASP A 201 -4.49 4.90 15.53
N LEU A 202 -5.11 4.51 14.44
CA LEU A 202 -5.20 3.14 13.96
C LEU A 202 -4.38 3.02 12.69
N TYR A 203 -3.49 2.04 12.63
CA TYR A 203 -2.71 1.70 11.45
C TYR A 203 -3.11 0.29 11.00
N PHE A 204 -3.45 0.14 9.73
CA PHE A 204 -3.88 -1.14 9.18
C PHE A 204 -2.76 -1.74 8.35
N HIS A 205 -2.51 -3.03 8.56
CA HIS A 205 -1.47 -3.78 7.88
C HIS A 205 -2.00 -5.15 7.46
N ALA A 206 -1.63 -5.60 6.27
CA ALA A 206 -1.95 -6.93 5.78
C ALA A 206 -0.72 -7.59 5.14
N THR A 207 -0.54 -8.87 5.43
CA THR A 207 0.36 -9.77 4.72
C THR A 207 -0.49 -10.72 3.85
N GLU A 208 0.15 -11.62 3.10
CA GLU A 208 -0.58 -12.61 2.29
C GLU A 208 -1.52 -13.50 3.11
N THR A 209 -1.23 -13.70 4.40
CA THR A 209 -1.94 -14.67 5.25
C THR A 209 -2.58 -14.07 6.50
N GLN A 210 -2.24 -12.84 6.86
CA GLN A 210 -2.67 -12.23 8.13
C GLN A 210 -2.98 -10.75 7.95
N SER A 211 -3.81 -10.21 8.83
CA SER A 211 -4.11 -8.79 8.83
C SER A 211 -4.25 -8.29 10.27
N PHE A 212 -3.79 -7.06 10.49
CA PHE A 212 -3.65 -6.49 11.81
C PHE A 212 -4.09 -5.04 11.83
N VAL A 213 -4.63 -4.62 12.98
CA VAL A 213 -4.87 -3.23 13.33
C VAL A 213 -3.98 -2.87 14.50
N ILE A 214 -3.09 -1.91 14.30
CA ILE A 214 -2.22 -1.38 15.34
C ILE A 214 -2.86 -0.09 15.85
N ALA A 215 -3.36 -0.13 17.09
CA ALA A 215 -3.86 1.05 17.75
C ALA A 215 -2.76 1.69 18.60
N VAL A 216 -2.35 2.90 18.24
CA VAL A 216 -1.34 3.68 18.94
C VAL A 216 -2.03 4.74 19.80
N ASN A 217 -1.68 4.79 21.09
CA ASN A 217 -2.15 5.79 22.02
C ASN A 217 -0.96 6.63 22.52
N SER A 218 -0.84 7.87 22.02
CA SER A 218 0.30 8.75 22.29
C SER A 218 0.29 9.37 23.69
N ASP A 219 -0.81 9.29 24.44
CA ASP A 219 -0.92 9.79 25.82
C ASP A 219 -0.29 8.86 26.87
N ARG A 220 0.16 7.65 26.50
CA ARG A 220 0.62 6.64 27.47
C ARG A 220 2.06 6.18 27.22
N THR A 221 2.87 6.23 28.28
CA THR A 221 4.30 5.86 28.27
C THR A 221 4.59 4.36 28.35
N TYR A 222 3.64 3.53 28.78
CA TYR A 222 3.88 2.08 29.05
C TYR A 222 2.97 1.09 28.29
N TYR A 223 1.93 1.58 27.60
CA TYR A 223 1.04 0.76 26.75
C TYR A 223 0.64 1.57 25.50
N ALA A 224 1.65 2.14 24.84
CA ALA A 224 1.44 3.04 23.71
C ALA A 224 0.87 2.33 22.48
N LYS A 225 0.82 0.99 22.46
CA LYS A 225 0.47 0.17 21.29
C LYS A 225 -0.36 -1.04 21.72
N VAL A 226 -1.49 -1.27 21.06
CA VAL A 226 -2.28 -2.52 21.13
C VAL A 226 -2.41 -3.05 19.71
N ILE A 227 -2.12 -4.33 19.51
CA ILE A 227 -2.21 -4.98 18.20
C ILE A 227 -3.43 -5.90 18.20
N PHE A 228 -4.30 -5.71 17.23
CA PHE A 228 -5.45 -6.57 17.00
C PHE A 228 -5.24 -7.40 15.72
N GLU A 229 -5.59 -8.67 15.78
CA GLU A 229 -5.78 -9.54 14.62
C GLU A 229 -7.19 -9.35 14.06
N ILE A 230 -7.26 -9.22 12.73
CA ILE A 230 -8.49 -9.20 11.94
C ILE A 230 -8.35 -10.16 10.75
N SER A 231 -9.46 -10.61 10.18
CA SER A 231 -9.40 -11.43 8.97
C SER A 231 -8.98 -10.58 7.77
N LEU A 232 -8.38 -11.21 6.76
CA LEU A 232 -8.02 -10.54 5.51
C LEU A 232 -9.27 -9.99 4.80
N GLU A 233 -10.39 -10.73 4.84
CA GLU A 233 -11.68 -10.27 4.31
C GLU A 233 -12.13 -8.97 4.99
N HIS A 234 -12.02 -8.92 6.33
CA HIS A 234 -12.39 -7.73 7.10
C HIS A 234 -11.47 -6.54 6.77
N TYR A 235 -10.16 -6.77 6.63
CA TYR A 235 -9.21 -5.76 6.18
C TYR A 235 -9.60 -5.18 4.82
N GLN A 236 -9.94 -6.03 3.84
CA GLN A 236 -10.33 -5.58 2.50
C GLN A 236 -11.65 -4.80 2.53
N ALA A 237 -12.61 -5.19 3.37
CA ALA A 237 -13.84 -4.43 3.56
C ALA A 237 -13.57 -3.03 4.14
N ILE A 238 -12.69 -2.92 5.14
CA ILE A 238 -12.25 -1.64 5.70
C ILE A 238 -11.56 -0.79 4.63
N LYS A 239 -10.67 -1.38 3.83
CA LYS A 239 -9.98 -0.70 2.72
C LYS A 239 -10.95 -0.14 1.69
N ALA A 240 -11.87 -0.97 1.22
CA ALA A 240 -12.91 -0.55 0.29
C ALA A 240 -13.75 0.59 0.86
N LYS A 241 -14.14 0.51 2.15
CA LYS A 241 -14.93 1.56 2.79
C LYS A 241 -14.16 2.87 2.94
N LEU A 242 -12.89 2.82 3.34
CA LEU A 242 -12.05 4.01 3.43
C LEU A 242 -11.85 4.68 2.06
N LEU A 243 -11.67 3.89 0.99
CA LEU A 243 -11.60 4.40 -0.38
C LEU A 243 -12.92 5.04 -0.83
N GLU A 244 -14.06 4.41 -0.54
CA GLU A 244 -15.40 4.96 -0.82
C GLU A 244 -15.61 6.31 -0.12
N LEU A 245 -15.27 6.39 1.18
CA LEU A 245 -15.43 7.59 1.98
C LEU A 245 -14.46 8.70 1.54
N ARG A 246 -13.21 8.36 1.21
CA ARG A 246 -12.27 9.29 0.59
C ARG A 246 -12.84 9.87 -0.70
N ASN A 247 -13.32 9.02 -1.60
CA ASN A 247 -13.85 9.43 -2.90
C ASN A 247 -15.13 10.28 -2.77
N SER A 248 -15.86 10.15 -1.64
CA SER A 248 -17.03 10.98 -1.33
C SER A 248 -16.69 12.30 -0.65
N ALA A 249 -15.53 12.37 0.00
CA ALA A 249 -15.06 13.58 0.70
C ALA A 249 -14.53 14.65 -0.27
N TYR A 250 -14.19 14.26 -1.49
CA TYR A 250 -13.62 15.15 -2.50
C TYR A 250 -14.51 15.27 -3.74
N GLU A 251 -14.47 16.44 -4.36
CA GLU A 251 -15.16 16.68 -5.63
C GLU A 251 -14.43 15.95 -6.77
N LYS A 252 -15.16 15.14 -7.52
CA LYS A 252 -14.70 14.45 -8.73
C LYS A 252 -14.70 15.39 -9.95
N PRO A 253 -14.01 15.02 -11.06
CA PRO A 253 -14.13 15.76 -12.31
C PRO A 253 -15.59 15.94 -12.73
N GLY A 254 -15.98 17.18 -13.04
CA GLY A 254 -17.31 17.49 -13.52
C GLY A 254 -17.57 16.96 -14.95
N ASP A 255 -18.83 17.01 -15.37
CA ASP A 255 -19.29 16.56 -16.69
C ASP A 255 -18.50 17.19 -17.85
N THR A 256 -18.02 18.42 -17.69
CA THR A 256 -17.19 19.10 -18.69
C THR A 256 -15.96 18.28 -19.04
N ILE A 257 -15.22 17.78 -18.04
CA ILE A 257 -13.97 17.02 -18.22
C ILE A 257 -14.28 15.59 -18.65
N LEU A 258 -15.28 14.98 -18.01
CA LEU A 258 -15.71 13.62 -18.33
C LEU A 258 -16.23 13.51 -19.77
N ASN A 259 -16.78 14.59 -20.34
CA ASN A 259 -17.25 14.64 -21.73
C ASN A 259 -16.27 15.29 -22.71
N SER A 260 -15.10 15.77 -22.27
CA SER A 260 -14.08 16.31 -23.18
C SER A 260 -13.71 15.28 -24.26
N VAL A 261 -13.69 15.75 -25.51
CA VAL A 261 -13.20 15.02 -26.67
C VAL A 261 -11.94 15.72 -27.15
N TYR A 262 -10.79 15.12 -26.85
CA TYR A 262 -9.49 15.67 -27.21
C TYR A 262 -9.26 15.49 -28.72
N ASN A 263 -8.79 16.54 -29.38
CA ASN A 263 -8.49 16.54 -30.83
C ASN A 263 -7.05 16.92 -31.14
N LYS A 264 -6.29 17.34 -30.13
CA LYS A 264 -4.89 17.75 -30.26
C LYS A 264 -4.13 17.36 -29.00
N VAL A 265 -2.95 16.80 -29.22
CA VAL A 265 -1.98 16.44 -28.18
C VAL A 265 -0.74 17.27 -28.39
N GLU A 266 -0.15 17.74 -27.30
CA GLU A 266 1.14 18.43 -27.28
C GLU A 266 2.00 17.87 -26.15
N PHE A 267 3.12 17.23 -26.49
CA PHE A 267 4.10 16.81 -25.49
C PHE A 267 5.09 17.94 -25.22
N HIS A 268 5.16 18.36 -23.95
CA HIS A 268 6.07 19.39 -23.46
C HIS A 268 7.36 18.80 -22.89
N LEU A 269 7.30 17.56 -22.40
CA LEU A 269 8.45 16.85 -21.86
C LEU A 269 8.50 15.38 -22.24
N TRP A 270 9.55 15.05 -22.95
CA TRP A 270 10.27 13.80 -22.77
C TRP A 270 11.57 14.17 -22.04
N GLU A 271 11.73 13.73 -20.79
CA GLU A 271 12.79 14.19 -19.88
C GLU A 271 14.22 13.84 -20.33
N THR A 272 14.39 13.24 -21.49
CA THR A 272 15.67 12.89 -22.11
C THR A 272 16.05 13.76 -23.30
N TYR A 273 15.26 14.80 -23.63
CA TYR A 273 15.48 15.64 -24.80
C TYR A 273 15.52 17.14 -24.48
N PRO A 274 16.64 17.83 -24.73
CA PRO A 274 16.64 19.27 -24.92
C PRO A 274 16.32 19.60 -26.39
N SER A 275 15.32 20.47 -26.56
CA SER A 275 15.07 21.40 -27.68
C SER A 275 15.01 20.90 -29.14
N ALA A 276 15.38 19.66 -29.47
CA ALA A 276 15.40 19.14 -30.84
C ALA A 276 14.04 18.56 -31.30
N LEU A 277 13.26 18.02 -30.36
CA LEU A 277 11.83 17.80 -30.58
C LEU A 277 11.15 19.13 -30.24
N LYS A 278 10.77 19.91 -31.26
CA LYS A 278 9.72 20.94 -31.08
C LYS A 278 8.55 20.26 -30.38
N HIS A 279 7.84 20.98 -29.50
CA HIS A 279 6.50 20.63 -28.98
C HIS A 279 5.81 19.66 -29.93
N LEU A 280 5.79 18.37 -29.58
CA LEU A 280 5.33 17.37 -30.52
C LEU A 280 3.81 17.48 -30.53
N THR A 281 3.33 18.18 -31.55
CA THR A 281 1.93 18.53 -31.70
C THR A 281 1.34 17.76 -32.85
N TYR A 282 0.30 16.98 -32.59
CA TYR A 282 -0.44 16.31 -33.63
C TYR A 282 -1.92 16.23 -33.27
N SER A 283 -2.74 16.06 -34.31
CA SER A 283 -4.17 15.85 -34.15
C SER A 283 -4.46 14.40 -33.84
N ILE A 284 -5.46 14.18 -32.99
CA ILE A 284 -6.00 12.87 -32.69
C ILE A 284 -7.48 12.80 -33.06
N THR A 285 -7.95 11.60 -33.36
CA THR A 285 -9.35 11.31 -33.66
C THR A 285 -10.16 11.15 -32.36
N LYS A 286 -11.48 11.24 -32.48
CA LYS A 286 -12.41 10.97 -31.37
C LYS A 286 -12.19 9.58 -30.77
N ASP A 287 -12.00 8.56 -31.60
CA ASP A 287 -11.82 7.18 -31.14
C ASP A 287 -10.51 7.03 -30.36
N GLN A 288 -9.42 7.66 -30.82
CA GLN A 288 -8.15 7.72 -30.08
C GLN A 288 -8.32 8.44 -28.74
N SER A 289 -9.06 9.55 -28.69
CA SER A 289 -9.38 10.22 -27.43
C SER A 289 -10.21 9.34 -26.50
N THR A 290 -11.21 8.61 -27.00
CA THR A 290 -12.05 7.73 -26.16
C THR A 290 -11.24 6.56 -25.61
N SER A 291 -10.38 5.93 -26.41
CA SER A 291 -9.49 4.86 -25.95
C SER A 291 -8.52 5.37 -24.88
N ALA A 292 -7.86 6.51 -25.12
CA ALA A 292 -6.88 7.05 -24.18
C ALA A 292 -7.49 7.50 -22.84
N LYS A 293 -8.74 7.96 -22.83
CA LYS A 293 -9.45 8.36 -21.59
C LYS A 293 -9.65 7.23 -20.59
N ALA A 294 -9.69 5.98 -21.05
CA ALA A 294 -9.77 4.82 -20.15
C ALA A 294 -8.51 4.70 -19.26
N ASP A 295 -7.36 5.11 -19.78
CA ASP A 295 -6.06 5.05 -19.09
C ASP A 295 -5.83 6.26 -18.16
N MET A 296 -6.70 7.27 -18.22
CA MET A 296 -6.57 8.49 -17.41
C MET A 296 -7.09 8.33 -15.98
N ASP A 297 -7.86 7.27 -15.71
CA ASP A 297 -8.33 6.91 -14.36
C ASP A 297 -9.06 8.06 -13.61
N TYR A 298 -10.03 8.68 -14.30
CA TYR A 298 -10.78 9.84 -13.77
C TYR A 298 -11.48 9.59 -12.43
N ASP A 299 -11.75 8.33 -12.07
CA ASP A 299 -12.36 7.99 -10.79
C ASP A 299 -11.48 8.28 -9.58
N HIS A 300 -10.17 8.41 -9.80
CA HIS A 300 -9.17 8.72 -8.79
C HIS A 300 -8.69 10.18 -8.86
N TRP A 301 -9.28 11.00 -9.73
CA TRP A 301 -9.00 12.42 -9.78
C TRP A 301 -9.73 13.15 -8.67
N ILE A 302 -9.01 14.03 -7.98
CA ILE A 302 -9.52 14.79 -6.84
C ILE A 302 -9.34 16.28 -7.12
N LYS A 303 -10.44 17.06 -7.10
CA LYS A 303 -10.37 18.50 -7.29
C LYS A 303 -9.59 19.17 -6.17
N LEU A 304 -8.69 20.07 -6.54
CA LEU A 304 -7.79 20.79 -5.66
C LEU A 304 -8.14 22.27 -5.63
N ASP A 305 -7.84 22.90 -4.50
CA ASP A 305 -7.89 24.36 -4.39
C ASP A 305 -6.88 25.00 -5.35
N ASN A 306 -7.23 26.17 -5.89
CA ASN A 306 -6.55 26.82 -7.02
C ASN A 306 -5.07 27.22 -6.79
N SER A 307 -4.49 26.96 -5.61
CA SER A 307 -3.11 27.31 -5.24
C SER A 307 -2.17 26.11 -5.24
N ILE A 308 -1.60 25.79 -6.40
CA ILE A 308 -0.55 24.77 -6.54
C ILE A 308 0.61 25.37 -7.32
N SER A 309 1.83 25.18 -6.80
CA SER A 309 3.05 25.55 -7.51
C SER A 309 3.37 24.46 -8.53
N ILE A 310 3.43 24.86 -9.79
CA ILE A 310 3.76 23.99 -10.91
C ILE A 310 5.25 24.09 -11.15
N ASP A 311 5.93 22.95 -11.19
CA ASP A 311 7.34 22.89 -11.53
C ASP A 311 7.51 22.78 -13.05
N LYS A 312 6.71 21.93 -13.70
CA LYS A 312 6.83 21.63 -15.14
C LYS A 312 5.58 21.00 -15.73
N ILE A 313 5.18 21.41 -16.93
CA ILE A 313 4.13 20.73 -17.72
C ILE A 313 4.79 19.68 -18.61
N PHE A 314 4.24 18.46 -18.68
CA PHE A 314 4.76 17.39 -19.52
C PHE A 314 3.87 17.01 -20.70
N LEU A 315 2.55 17.18 -20.58
CA LEU A 315 1.57 16.86 -21.62
C LEU A 315 0.45 17.90 -21.59
N THR A 316 0.03 18.36 -22.76
CA THR A 316 -1.11 19.25 -22.93
C THR A 316 -2.08 18.64 -23.93
N LEU A 317 -3.35 18.56 -23.55
CA LEU A 317 -4.44 18.10 -24.40
C LEU A 317 -5.37 19.27 -24.70
N THR A 318 -5.71 19.49 -25.96
CA THR A 318 -6.77 20.44 -26.34
C THR A 318 -7.99 19.66 -26.78
N ASP A 319 -9.15 20.08 -26.27
CA ASP A 319 -10.44 19.51 -26.65
C ASP A 319 -11.13 20.30 -27.77
N THR A 320 -12.12 19.66 -28.38
CA THR A 320 -12.93 20.23 -29.47
C THR A 320 -13.75 21.46 -29.07
N GLN A 321 -13.97 21.69 -27.79
CA GLN A 321 -14.75 22.81 -27.22
C GLN A 321 -13.85 23.97 -26.76
N GLY A 322 -12.53 23.79 -26.80
CA GLY A 322 -11.55 24.80 -26.40
C GLY A 322 -11.07 24.69 -24.95
N TYR A 323 -11.34 23.60 -24.25
CA TYR A 323 -10.68 23.31 -22.98
C TYR A 323 -9.28 22.77 -23.21
N ILE A 324 -8.35 23.20 -22.36
CA ILE A 324 -6.95 22.78 -22.34
C ILE A 324 -6.73 22.04 -21.04
N THR A 325 -6.26 20.80 -21.11
CA THR A 325 -5.82 19.99 -19.96
C THR A 325 -4.31 19.89 -19.96
N ASP A 326 -3.65 20.55 -19.02
CA ASP A 326 -2.20 20.49 -18.81
C ASP A 326 -1.89 19.50 -17.68
N PHE A 327 -1.09 18.48 -17.97
CA PHE A 327 -0.54 17.57 -16.98
C PHE A 327 0.83 18.06 -16.53
N ALA A 328 1.02 18.17 -15.22
CA ALA A 328 2.17 18.86 -14.67
C ALA A 328 2.74 18.21 -13.40
N TYR A 329 4.06 18.36 -13.24
CA TYR A 329 4.79 18.07 -12.03
C TYR A 329 4.65 19.19 -11.02
N THR A 330 4.61 18.78 -9.77
CA THR A 330 4.69 19.63 -8.59
C THR A 330 5.64 18.99 -7.59
N THR A 331 6.13 19.77 -6.64
CA THR A 331 6.96 19.29 -5.51
C THR A 331 6.35 18.15 -4.68
N LYS A 332 5.06 17.87 -4.86
CA LYS A 332 4.30 16.91 -4.05
C LYS A 332 3.66 15.78 -4.87
N GLY A 333 3.76 15.83 -6.20
CA GLY A 333 3.22 14.81 -7.13
C GLY A 333 2.70 15.38 -8.45
N VAL A 334 1.79 14.66 -9.11
CA VAL A 334 1.26 15.00 -10.44
C VAL A 334 -0.13 15.63 -10.35
N VAL A 335 -0.39 16.64 -11.19
CA VAL A 335 -1.68 17.32 -11.30
C VAL A 335 -2.15 17.45 -12.75
N ALA A 336 -3.46 17.55 -12.93
CA ALA A 336 -4.11 17.97 -14.17
C ALA A 336 -4.75 19.34 -13.97
N ILE A 337 -4.46 20.30 -14.86
CA ILE A 337 -4.98 21.66 -14.81
C ILE A 337 -5.83 21.89 -16.04
N ILE A 338 -7.11 22.19 -15.83
CA ILE A 338 -8.04 22.44 -16.92
C ILE A 338 -8.33 23.94 -16.98
N THR A 339 -8.08 24.53 -18.14
CA THR A 339 -8.42 25.92 -18.47
C THR A 339 -9.29 25.98 -19.71
N SER A 340 -9.96 27.11 -19.94
CA SER A 340 -10.74 27.33 -21.17
C SER A 340 -10.17 28.50 -21.96
N ILE A 341 -9.98 28.30 -23.27
CA ILE A 341 -9.63 29.41 -24.18
C ILE A 341 -10.78 30.40 -24.36
N ASN A 342 -12.01 29.94 -24.11
CA ASN A 342 -13.24 30.70 -24.26
C ASN A 342 -13.67 31.41 -22.96
N ASP A 343 -13.13 30.98 -21.81
CA ASP A 343 -13.40 31.54 -20.49
C ASP A 343 -12.11 31.59 -19.65
N ALA A 344 -11.48 32.77 -19.61
CA ALA A 344 -10.25 32.99 -18.84
C ALA A 344 -10.43 32.86 -17.33
N SER A 345 -11.68 32.87 -16.82
CA SER A 345 -11.97 32.64 -15.39
C SER A 345 -12.12 31.17 -15.05
N PHE A 346 -12.32 30.32 -16.05
CA PHE A 346 -12.42 28.87 -15.84
C PHE A 346 -11.04 28.28 -15.61
N LYS A 347 -10.81 27.85 -14.37
CA LYS A 347 -9.64 27.07 -13.98
C LYS A 347 -10.07 26.03 -12.97
N GLU A 348 -9.83 24.77 -13.29
CA GLU A 348 -9.95 23.67 -12.34
C GLU A 348 -8.62 22.94 -12.25
N VAL A 349 -8.29 22.46 -11.06
CA VAL A 349 -7.04 21.73 -10.83
C VAL A 349 -7.40 20.42 -10.14
N TYR A 350 -6.82 19.32 -10.57
CA TYR A 350 -7.06 17.99 -10.02
C TYR A 350 -5.73 17.32 -9.67
N GLY A 351 -5.68 16.68 -8.51
CA GLY A 351 -4.63 15.73 -8.16
C GLY A 351 -4.98 14.39 -8.78
N ILE A 352 -3.98 13.73 -9.36
CA ILE A 352 -4.15 12.45 -10.05
C ILE A 352 -3.15 11.43 -9.51
N PRO A 353 -3.43 10.11 -9.65
CA PRO A 353 -2.43 9.08 -9.36
C PRO A 353 -1.13 9.33 -10.15
N ASP A 354 0.01 8.88 -9.63
CA ASP A 354 1.27 8.96 -10.40
C ASP A 354 1.32 7.86 -11.46
N ASN A 355 0.43 7.96 -12.45
CA ASN A 355 0.27 7.09 -13.62
C ASN A 355 0.76 7.79 -14.90
N ARG A 356 1.75 8.69 -14.76
CA ARG A 356 2.26 9.53 -15.85
C ARG A 356 2.70 8.72 -17.06
N VAL A 357 3.26 7.53 -16.82
CA VAL A 357 3.71 6.62 -17.87
C VAL A 357 2.49 6.14 -18.66
N GLU A 358 1.46 5.62 -18.00
CA GLU A 358 0.22 5.21 -18.69
C GLU A 358 -0.42 6.37 -19.46
N ILE A 359 -0.50 7.57 -18.87
CA ILE A 359 -1.07 8.75 -19.53
C ILE A 359 -0.26 9.12 -20.79
N ILE A 360 1.07 9.15 -20.72
CA ILE A 360 1.92 9.43 -21.89
C ILE A 360 1.70 8.36 -22.97
N TYR A 361 1.61 7.09 -22.57
CA TYR A 361 1.38 5.97 -23.48
C TYR A 361 0.05 6.05 -24.22
N ALA A 362 -1.02 6.34 -23.48
CA ALA A 362 -2.37 6.46 -23.99
C ALA A 362 -2.44 7.40 -25.21
N PHE A 363 -1.63 8.46 -25.19
CA PHE A 363 -1.59 9.44 -26.28
C PHE A 363 -0.45 9.21 -27.28
N SER A 364 0.65 8.52 -26.94
CA SER A 364 1.85 8.40 -27.79
C SER A 364 1.77 7.42 -28.97
N VAL A 365 0.70 6.62 -29.11
CA VAL A 365 0.56 5.63 -30.20
C VAL A 365 0.85 6.23 -31.59
N PRO A 366 0.34 7.42 -31.97
CA PRO A 366 0.65 8.04 -33.26
C PRO A 366 2.11 8.51 -33.40
N CYS A 367 2.84 8.67 -32.28
CA CYS A 367 4.26 9.01 -32.25
C CYS A 367 5.16 7.79 -32.40
N THR A 368 4.68 6.58 -32.07
CA THR A 368 5.46 5.35 -32.27
C THR A 368 5.75 5.08 -33.75
N ASP A 369 4.94 5.63 -34.66
CA ASP A 369 5.15 5.56 -36.12
C ASP A 369 5.97 6.75 -36.66
N ALA A 370 6.48 7.66 -35.81
CA ALA A 370 7.28 8.79 -36.23
C ALA A 370 8.72 8.35 -36.55
N PHE A 371 9.00 8.15 -37.83
CA PHE A 371 10.35 7.85 -38.32
C PHE A 371 11.29 9.07 -38.19
N PRO A 372 12.59 8.86 -37.92
CA PRO A 372 13.55 9.95 -38.00
C PRO A 372 13.51 10.56 -39.40
N ALA A 373 13.51 11.89 -39.51
CA ALA A 373 13.63 12.53 -40.81
C ALA A 373 14.93 12.05 -41.48
N GLN A 374 14.90 11.67 -42.77
CA GLN A 374 16.06 11.08 -43.45
C GLN A 374 17.32 11.99 -43.46
N ASN A 375 17.13 13.28 -43.18
CA ASN A 375 18.16 14.31 -43.05
C ASN A 375 18.70 14.49 -41.62
N VAL A 376 18.21 13.72 -40.63
CA VAL A 376 18.78 13.73 -39.28
C VAL A 376 20.26 13.34 -39.32
N PHE A 377 20.70 12.67 -40.38
CA PHE A 377 22.06 12.18 -40.55
C PHE A 377 22.65 12.51 -41.92
N ASP A 378 23.67 13.37 -41.93
CA ASP A 378 24.57 13.56 -43.07
C ASP A 378 25.94 12.99 -42.72
N PHE A 379 26.15 11.70 -42.99
CA PHE A 379 27.36 10.95 -42.63
C PHE A 379 28.53 11.16 -43.61
N ALA A 380 28.60 12.32 -44.26
CA ALA A 380 29.71 12.65 -45.15
C ALA A 380 31.03 12.82 -44.37
N GLY A 381 31.93 11.85 -44.49
CA GLY A 381 33.24 11.85 -43.80
C GLY A 381 33.18 11.33 -42.37
N THR A 382 32.33 10.33 -42.14
CA THR A 382 32.12 9.66 -40.84
C THR A 382 33.23 8.68 -40.48
N THR A 383 33.60 8.68 -39.20
CA THR A 383 34.42 7.64 -38.58
C THR A 383 33.49 6.54 -38.06
N LEU A 384 33.69 5.31 -38.53
CA LEU A 384 33.05 4.11 -37.99
C LEU A 384 33.92 3.58 -36.85
N LYS A 385 33.35 3.42 -35.66
CA LYS A 385 34.01 2.77 -34.52
C LYS A 385 33.35 1.42 -34.28
N ILE A 386 34.11 0.34 -34.28
CA ILE A 386 33.60 -1.02 -34.14
C ILE A 386 34.11 -1.60 -32.83
N LEU A 387 33.22 -2.21 -32.05
CA LEU A 387 33.56 -2.84 -30.78
C LEU A 387 34.67 -3.88 -30.97
N GLU A 388 35.76 -3.70 -30.23
CA GLU A 388 36.90 -4.60 -30.23
C GLU A 388 36.86 -5.54 -29.03
N ASP A 389 36.76 -4.99 -27.82
CA ASP A 389 36.66 -5.76 -26.59
C ASP A 389 35.46 -5.25 -25.77
N ALA A 390 34.48 -6.15 -25.57
CA ALA A 390 33.28 -5.85 -24.81
C ALA A 390 33.56 -5.65 -23.32
N ASP A 391 34.57 -6.33 -22.76
CA ASP A 391 34.89 -6.26 -21.33
C ASP A 391 35.64 -4.97 -20.97
N GLN A 392 36.35 -4.39 -21.95
CA GLN A 392 37.12 -3.15 -21.78
C GLN A 392 36.46 -1.92 -22.42
N GLY A 393 35.40 -2.10 -23.20
CA GLY A 393 34.73 -1.01 -23.92
C GLY A 393 35.62 -0.31 -24.95
N THR A 394 36.51 -1.05 -25.62
CA THR A 394 37.47 -0.51 -26.60
C THR A 394 36.97 -0.64 -28.04
N TYR A 395 37.37 0.30 -28.91
CA TYR A 395 36.87 0.38 -30.28
C TYR A 395 37.97 0.61 -31.31
N ARG A 396 37.81 -0.02 -32.48
CA ARG A 396 38.65 0.21 -33.67
C ARG A 396 38.00 1.24 -34.57
N ASN A 397 38.79 2.24 -34.98
CA ASN A 397 38.32 3.34 -35.81
C ASN A 397 38.64 3.10 -37.29
N TYR A 398 37.64 3.28 -38.14
CA TYR A 398 37.73 3.16 -39.59
C TYR A 398 37.20 4.43 -40.25
N GLN A 399 37.91 4.91 -41.26
CA GLN A 399 37.37 5.93 -42.17
C GLN A 399 36.60 5.20 -43.27
N ILE A 400 35.30 5.47 -43.39
CA ILE A 400 34.46 4.83 -44.40
C ILE A 400 34.19 5.80 -45.56
N ASN A 401 34.19 5.26 -46.78
CA ASN A 401 33.84 6.03 -47.98
C ASN A 401 32.33 6.05 -48.25
N ALA A 402 31.90 6.83 -49.25
CA ALA A 402 30.47 6.99 -49.57
C ALA A 402 29.76 5.68 -49.98
N SER A 403 30.48 4.72 -50.57
CA SER A 403 29.90 3.43 -50.98
C SER A 403 29.68 2.51 -49.78
N GLU A 404 30.66 2.42 -48.87
CA GLU A 404 30.54 1.68 -47.61
C GLU A 404 29.44 2.27 -46.73
N TYR A 405 29.35 3.60 -46.68
CA TYR A 405 28.26 4.31 -46.02
C TYR A 405 26.88 3.92 -46.55
N ALA A 406 26.69 3.91 -47.88
CA ALA A 406 25.42 3.53 -48.48
C ALA A 406 25.00 2.09 -48.10
N LYS A 407 25.96 1.18 -47.89
CA LYS A 407 25.69 -0.17 -47.39
C LYS A 407 25.18 -0.15 -45.95
N PHE A 408 25.83 0.58 -45.06
CA PHE A 408 25.36 0.70 -43.67
C PHE A 408 23.98 1.36 -43.58
N LYS A 409 23.71 2.40 -44.36
CA LYS A 409 22.38 3.04 -44.40
C LYS A 409 21.27 2.05 -44.78
N ASN A 410 21.53 1.18 -45.75
CA ASN A 410 20.57 0.15 -46.14
C ASN A 410 20.39 -0.93 -45.06
N LEU A 411 21.49 -1.37 -44.43
CA LEU A 411 21.44 -2.36 -43.33
C LEU A 411 20.70 -1.85 -42.10
N LEU A 412 20.78 -0.55 -41.85
CA LEU A 412 20.11 0.11 -40.74
C LEU A 412 18.59 0.12 -40.89
N GLU A 413 18.02 -0.05 -42.09
CA GLU A 413 16.56 -0.07 -42.33
C GLU A 413 15.83 1.07 -41.59
N ILE A 414 16.26 2.32 -41.76
CA ILE A 414 15.81 3.49 -40.98
C ILE A 414 14.27 3.63 -40.96
N ASP A 415 13.61 3.28 -42.07
CA ASP A 415 12.15 3.31 -42.21
C ASP A 415 11.42 2.22 -41.40
N THR A 416 12.14 1.42 -40.59
CA THR A 416 11.56 0.44 -39.66
C THR A 416 11.74 0.83 -38.20
N TRP A 417 12.38 1.97 -37.95
CA TRP A 417 12.65 2.44 -36.60
C TRP A 417 11.39 3.06 -36.02
N ARG A 418 11.19 2.81 -34.73
CA ARG A 418 10.16 3.48 -33.93
C ARG A 418 10.83 4.19 -32.77
N LEU A 419 10.30 5.33 -32.40
CA LEU A 419 10.79 6.07 -31.24
C LEU A 419 10.61 5.23 -29.97
N ASP A 420 11.62 5.14 -29.11
CA ASP A 420 11.51 4.39 -27.86
C ASP A 420 10.87 5.24 -26.74
N PRO A 421 9.68 4.87 -26.22
CA PRO A 421 8.99 5.68 -25.24
C PRO A 421 9.50 5.53 -23.79
N VAL A 422 10.33 4.52 -23.48
CA VAL A 422 10.52 4.09 -22.07
C VAL A 422 11.87 4.43 -21.46
N HIS A 423 12.92 4.56 -22.29
CA HIS A 423 14.29 4.83 -21.82
C HIS A 423 14.66 4.02 -20.57
N GLN A 424 14.30 2.73 -20.57
CA GLN A 424 14.65 1.79 -19.48
C GLN A 424 16.11 1.30 -19.57
N TYR A 425 16.93 1.91 -20.43
CA TYR A 425 18.30 1.50 -20.63
C TYR A 425 19.18 2.13 -19.55
N ASP A 426 19.30 1.44 -18.43
CA ASP A 426 20.33 1.75 -17.46
C ASP A 426 21.70 1.49 -18.12
N PHE A 427 22.53 2.52 -18.22
CA PHE A 427 23.70 2.58 -19.10
C PHE A 427 24.86 1.72 -18.60
N GLY A 428 24.77 0.40 -18.82
CA GLY A 428 25.86 -0.57 -18.65
C GLY A 428 26.15 -1.39 -19.92
N ALA A 429 25.39 -1.19 -21.00
CA ALA A 429 25.56 -1.92 -22.25
C ALA A 429 26.61 -1.27 -23.16
N VAL A 430 27.44 -2.11 -23.78
CA VAL A 430 28.48 -1.68 -24.73
C VAL A 430 27.93 -1.80 -26.15
N PRO A 431 27.88 -0.71 -26.95
CA PRO A 431 27.35 -0.78 -28.29
C PRO A 431 28.24 -1.59 -29.23
N LEU A 432 27.61 -2.22 -30.21
CA LEU A 432 28.30 -2.96 -31.28
C LEU A 432 29.17 -2.03 -32.12
N LEU A 433 28.66 -0.84 -32.43
CA LEU A 433 29.33 0.15 -33.28
C LEU A 433 28.87 1.57 -32.96
N TYR A 434 29.70 2.53 -33.37
CA TYR A 434 29.37 3.94 -33.48
C TYR A 434 29.62 4.47 -34.89
N PHE A 435 28.80 5.42 -35.32
CA PHE A 435 29.14 6.34 -36.40
C PHE A 435 29.34 7.73 -35.79
N GLU A 436 30.45 8.38 -36.09
CA GLU A 436 30.73 9.76 -35.68
C GLU A 436 30.99 10.61 -36.92
N ASP A 437 30.18 11.64 -37.16
CA ASP A 437 30.41 12.56 -38.28
C ASP A 437 31.36 13.72 -37.90
N LYS A 438 31.73 14.54 -38.90
CA LYS A 438 32.66 15.68 -38.71
C LYS A 438 32.09 16.79 -37.82
N SER A 439 30.77 16.84 -37.68
CA SER A 439 30.09 17.78 -36.80
C SER A 439 29.98 17.23 -35.38
N GLY A 440 30.48 16.01 -35.12
CA GLY A 440 30.48 15.29 -33.85
C GLY A 440 29.12 14.65 -33.51
N ASN A 441 28.19 14.57 -34.47
CA ASN A 441 26.97 13.79 -34.28
C ASN A 441 27.34 12.31 -34.20
N HIS A 442 26.74 11.59 -33.26
CA HIS A 442 26.98 10.17 -33.09
C HIS A 442 25.72 9.32 -33.18
N LEU A 443 25.85 8.16 -33.80
CA LEU A 443 24.87 7.09 -33.77
C LEU A 443 25.52 5.88 -33.12
N SER A 444 24.83 5.25 -32.18
CA SER A 444 25.30 4.07 -31.45
C SER A 444 24.28 2.94 -31.60
N VAL A 445 24.73 1.73 -31.90
CA VAL A 445 23.83 0.57 -32.07
C VAL A 445 24.07 -0.46 -30.98
N TYR A 446 23.01 -0.83 -30.28
CA TYR A 446 23.03 -1.80 -29.18
C TYR A 446 22.13 -3.00 -29.51
N SER A 447 22.45 -4.14 -28.93
CA SER A 447 21.54 -5.27 -28.78
C SER A 447 21.11 -5.36 -27.33
N LEU A 448 19.85 -5.05 -27.04
CA LEU A 448 19.28 -5.07 -25.70
C LEU A 448 17.95 -5.81 -25.71
N PHE A 449 17.76 -6.74 -24.79
CA PHE A 449 16.50 -7.48 -24.60
C PHE A 449 15.95 -8.15 -25.86
N GLY A 450 16.83 -8.60 -26.77
CA GLY A 450 16.42 -9.20 -28.04
C GLY A 450 15.87 -8.18 -29.06
N LEU A 451 16.13 -6.89 -28.87
CA LEU A 451 15.82 -5.80 -29.79
C LEU A 451 17.10 -5.05 -30.19
N THR A 452 17.05 -4.36 -31.34
CA THR A 452 18.09 -3.39 -31.71
C THR A 452 17.70 -2.05 -31.13
N VAL A 453 18.56 -1.45 -30.31
CA VAL A 453 18.38 -0.08 -29.80
C VAL A 453 19.37 0.82 -30.50
N ILE A 454 18.90 1.94 -31.03
CA ILE A 454 19.70 2.89 -31.80
C ILE A 454 19.65 4.23 -31.10
N LEU A 455 20.80 4.68 -30.61
CA LEU A 455 20.92 5.97 -29.94
C LEU A 455 21.52 6.99 -30.91
N VAL A 456 20.93 8.18 -30.96
CA VAL A 456 21.36 9.27 -31.83
C VAL A 456 21.60 10.51 -31.01
N THR A 457 22.76 11.14 -31.19
CA THR A 457 23.18 12.31 -30.42
C THR A 457 23.83 13.34 -31.32
N LYS A 458 23.68 14.62 -30.98
CA LYS A 458 24.22 15.74 -31.75
C LYS A 458 24.95 16.71 -30.81
N PRO A 459 26.21 17.11 -31.02
CA PRO A 459 27.00 17.79 -29.99
C PRO A 459 26.61 19.25 -29.74
N ASN A 460 25.74 19.83 -30.58
CA ASN A 460 25.11 21.13 -30.32
C ASN A 460 23.72 21.00 -29.67
N TYR A 461 23.32 19.78 -29.31
CA TYR A 461 22.06 19.45 -28.67
C TYR A 461 22.36 18.46 -27.53
N ASP A 462 22.11 18.83 -26.28
CA ASP A 462 22.34 17.96 -25.10
C ASP A 462 21.42 16.70 -25.04
N GLY A 463 20.96 16.17 -26.18
CA GLY A 463 19.94 15.13 -26.29
C GLY A 463 20.41 13.85 -26.96
N LEU A 464 20.10 12.73 -26.31
CA LEU A 464 20.18 11.37 -26.82
C LEU A 464 18.78 10.93 -27.26
N THR A 465 18.63 10.50 -28.51
CA THR A 465 17.37 10.00 -29.07
C THR A 465 17.41 8.49 -29.27
N PRO A 466 16.74 7.67 -28.43
CA PRO A 466 16.61 6.24 -28.68
C PRO A 466 15.50 5.91 -29.67
N TYR A 467 15.84 4.99 -30.57
CA TYR A 467 14.93 4.30 -31.45
C TYR A 467 15.02 2.79 -31.18
N LEU A 468 13.87 2.11 -31.26
CA LEU A 468 13.78 0.67 -31.35
C LEU A 468 13.76 0.27 -32.83
N ALA A 469 14.50 -0.78 -33.16
CA ALA A 469 14.52 -1.38 -34.48
C ALA A 469 14.41 -2.92 -34.37
N PRO A 470 13.93 -3.59 -35.43
CA PRO A 470 13.96 -5.05 -35.52
C PRO A 470 15.33 -5.64 -35.16
N ALA A 471 15.35 -6.73 -34.39
CA ALA A 471 16.59 -7.41 -33.96
C ALA A 471 17.49 -7.82 -35.13
N ARG A 472 16.88 -8.15 -36.28
CA ARG A 472 17.59 -8.52 -37.53
C ARG A 472 18.58 -7.45 -38.00
N ILE A 473 18.36 -6.17 -37.68
CA ILE A 473 19.26 -5.07 -38.07
C ILE A 473 20.60 -5.23 -37.35
N HIS A 474 20.60 -5.48 -36.05
CA HIS A 474 21.81 -5.72 -35.29
C HIS A 474 22.58 -6.95 -35.82
N ASP A 475 21.88 -8.05 -36.11
CA ASP A 475 22.51 -9.27 -36.65
C ASP A 475 23.11 -9.04 -38.04
N ALA A 476 22.40 -8.33 -38.92
CA ALA A 476 22.89 -7.98 -40.25
C ALA A 476 24.14 -7.08 -40.18
N LEU A 477 24.15 -6.09 -39.28
CA LEU A 477 25.30 -5.23 -39.03
C LEU A 477 26.49 -6.03 -38.50
N LYS A 478 26.27 -6.91 -37.52
CA LYS A 478 27.31 -7.78 -36.94
C LYS A 478 27.94 -8.71 -37.99
N SER A 479 27.11 -9.32 -38.84
CA SER A 479 27.57 -10.18 -39.94
C SER A 479 28.39 -9.40 -40.96
N TYR A 480 27.93 -8.22 -41.35
CA TYR A 480 28.64 -7.35 -42.30
C TYR A 480 29.99 -6.91 -41.75
N ILE A 481 30.04 -6.50 -40.47
CA ILE A 481 31.26 -6.07 -39.79
C ILE A 481 32.28 -7.20 -39.70
N THR A 482 31.85 -8.39 -39.30
CA THR A 482 32.74 -9.55 -39.14
C THR A 482 33.41 -9.92 -40.46
N THR A 483 32.70 -9.73 -41.57
CA THR A 483 33.19 -10.06 -42.93
C THR A 483 34.14 -8.98 -43.47
N ASN A 484 33.81 -7.70 -43.29
CA ASN A 484 34.48 -6.60 -43.99
C ASN A 484 35.47 -5.82 -43.11
N TYR A 485 35.38 -5.96 -41.78
CA TYR A 485 36.25 -5.32 -40.81
C TYR A 485 36.74 -6.34 -39.76
N PRO A 486 37.37 -7.47 -40.19
CA PRO A 486 37.78 -8.54 -39.29
C PRO A 486 38.77 -8.02 -38.24
N LYS A 487 38.80 -8.66 -37.06
CA LYS A 487 39.86 -8.46 -36.06
C LYS A 487 41.20 -8.84 -36.70
N SER A 488 42.17 -7.94 -36.64
CA SER A 488 43.56 -8.29 -36.93
C SER A 488 44.01 -9.27 -35.86
N GLU A 489 44.51 -10.43 -36.28
CA GLU A 489 45.02 -11.49 -35.39
C GLU A 489 46.14 -11.03 -34.46
#